data_AF-A0A7W2BA29-F1
#
_entry.id   AF-A0A7W2BA29-F1
#
_cell.length_a   1.000
_cell.length_b   1.000
_cell.length_c   1.000
_cell.angle_alpha   90.00
_cell.angle_beta   90.00
_cell.angle_gamma   90.00
#
_symmetry.space_group_name_H-M   'P 1'
#
loop_
_entity.id
_entity.type
_entity.pdbx_description
1 polymer ?
#
loop_
_entity_poly.entity_id
_entity_poly.type
_entity_poly.pdbx_seq_one_letter_code
_entity_poly.pdbx_strand_id
1 'polypeptide(L)' 'MGDVVAGYVTIKWHSTNASFQKKRIPEISDLNVLKAYQRKGVASTLMKAAETLVFQAHSCVGLG' A
#
# COMPACT_ATOMS: atom_id res chain seq x y z
N MET A 1 -12.35 -20.14 16.35
CA MET A 1 -12.40 -19.49 15.01
C MET A 1 -11.13 -18.68 14.90
N GLY A 2 -10.27 -18.95 13.92
CA GLY A 2 -9.00 -18.23 13.77
C GLY A 2 -9.15 -17.01 12.88
N ASP A 3 -8.24 -16.05 13.02
CA ASP A 3 -8.15 -14.91 12.11
C ASP A 3 -7.74 -15.37 10.71
N VAL A 4 -8.28 -14.71 9.69
CA VAL A 4 -8.00 -14.99 8.29
C VAL A 4 -7.38 -13.77 7.63
N VAL A 5 -6.34 -13.99 6.83
CA VAL A 5 -5.75 -12.91 6.01
C VAL A 5 -6.68 -12.65 4.83
N ALA A 6 -7.20 -11.42 4.72
CA ALA A 6 -8.12 -11.03 3.64
C ALA A 6 -7.41 -10.38 2.43
N GLY A 7 -6.20 -9.85 2.64
CA GLY A 7 -5.43 -9.14 1.62
C GLY A 7 -4.18 -8.50 2.23
N TYR A 8 -3.40 -7.82 1.39
CA TYR A 8 -2.19 -7.11 1.78
C TYR A 8 -1.91 -5.92 0.87
N VAL A 9 -1.05 -5.03 1.35
CA VAL A 9 -0.48 -3.90 0.59
C VAL A 9 1.01 -3.85 0.84
N THR A 10 1.80 -3.56 -0.19
CA THR A 10 3.26 -3.48 -0.11
C THR A 10 3.71 -2.05 -0.32
N ILE A 11 4.49 -1.52 0.64
CA ILE A 11 5.13 -0.21 0.55
C ILE A 11 6.63 -0.40 0.37
N LYS A 12 7.19 0.16 -0.69
CA LYS A 12 8.63 0.31 -0.90
C LYS A 12 9.04 1.70 -0.42
N TRP A 13 9.67 1.77 0.75
CA TRP A 13 10.24 3.02 1.28
C TRP A 13 11.31 3.62 0.37
N HIS A 14 12.05 2.75 -0.33
CA HIS A 14 13.00 3.12 -1.36
C HIS A 14 12.55 2.50 -2.67
N SER A 15 11.86 3.29 -3.49
CA SER A 15 11.40 2.84 -4.81
C SER A 15 12.57 2.55 -5.76
N THR A 16 12.41 1.53 -6.60
CA THR A 16 13.29 1.22 -7.74
C THR A 16 12.86 1.94 -9.03
N ASN A 17 11.69 2.59 -9.03
CA ASN A 17 11.25 3.44 -10.12
C ASN A 17 12.08 4.72 -10.14
N ALA A 18 12.76 5.01 -11.25
CA ALA A 18 13.67 6.15 -11.35
C ALA A 18 13.01 7.50 -11.01
N SER A 19 11.72 7.68 -11.31
CA SER A 19 10.99 8.93 -11.01
C SER A 19 10.74 9.11 -9.52
N PHE A 20 10.35 8.03 -8.82
CA PHE A 20 10.09 8.05 -7.38
C PHE A 20 11.41 8.06 -6.60
N GLN A 21 12.40 7.28 -7.02
CA GLN A 21 13.73 7.21 -6.42
C GLN A 21 14.42 8.58 -6.42
N LYS A 22 14.45 9.28 -7.56
CA LYS A 22 15.06 10.63 -7.69
C LYS A 22 14.45 11.65 -6.71
N LYS A 23 13.16 11.49 -6.41
CA LYS A 23 12.41 12.37 -5.50
C LYS A 23 12.30 11.84 -4.07
N ARG A 24 12.89 10.66 -3.79
CA ARG A 24 12.76 9.94 -2.51
C ARG A 24 11.30 9.74 -2.08
N ILE A 25 10.43 9.44 -3.05
CA ILE A 25 9.02 9.17 -2.83
C ILE A 25 8.85 7.67 -2.58
N PRO A 26 8.25 7.24 -1.45
CA PRO A 26 7.84 5.86 -1.23
C PRO A 26 6.80 5.41 -2.26
N GLU A 27 6.74 4.12 -2.56
CA GLU A 27 5.85 3.55 -3.58
C GLU A 27 4.96 2.48 -2.96
N ILE A 28 3.65 2.56 -3.18
CA ILE A 28 2.76 1.41 -3.00
C ILE A 28 2.85 0.58 -4.27
N SER A 29 3.46 -0.60 -4.18
CA SER A 29 3.84 -1.41 -5.34
C SER A 29 2.93 -2.61 -5.60
N ASP A 30 2.15 -3.02 -4.60
CA ASP A 30 1.16 -4.08 -4.75
C ASP A 30 0.01 -3.85 -3.77
N LEU A 31 -1.21 -4.16 -4.22
CA LEU A 31 -2.42 -4.15 -3.41
C LEU A 31 -3.29 -5.32 -3.87
N ASN A 32 -3.38 -6.33 -3.01
CA ASN A 32 -4.09 -7.55 -3.36
C ASN A 32 -5.11 -7.92 -2.30
N VAL A 33 -6.29 -8.31 -2.75
CA VAL A 33 -7.38 -8.81 -1.92
C VAL A 33 -7.77 -10.18 -2.43
N LEU A 34 -7.74 -11.16 -1.54
CA LEU A 34 -8.14 -12.53 -1.87
C LEU A 34 -9.57 -12.53 -2.41
N LYS A 35 -9.83 -13.31 -3.47
CA LYS A 35 -11.10 -13.30 -4.23
C LYS A 35 -12.36 -13.36 -3.34
N ALA A 36 -12.33 -14.17 -2.29
CA ALA A 36 -13.45 -14.34 -1.34
C ALA A 36 -13.80 -13.07 -0.53
N TYR A 37 -12.91 -12.08 -0.50
CA TYR A 37 -13.03 -10.85 0.28
C TYR A 37 -13.06 -9.57 -0.59
N GLN A 38 -13.10 -9.73 -1.91
CA GLN A 38 -13.25 -8.60 -2.83
C GLN A 38 -14.66 -7.97 -2.74
N ARG A 39 -14.77 -6.71 -3.14
CA ARG A 39 -15.99 -5.87 -3.03
C ARG A 39 -16.55 -5.71 -1.61
N LYS A 40 -15.75 -5.99 -0.58
CA LYS A 40 -16.08 -5.77 0.85
C LYS A 40 -15.30 -4.60 1.48
N GLY A 41 -14.68 -3.73 0.68
CA GLY A 41 -13.93 -2.57 1.16
C GLY A 41 -12.50 -2.86 1.66
N VAL A 42 -12.03 -4.11 1.63
CA VAL A 42 -10.69 -4.49 2.12
C VAL A 42 -9.56 -3.68 1.46
N ALA A 43 -9.60 -3.50 0.15
CA ALA A 43 -8.61 -2.72 -0.59
C ALA A 43 -8.55 -1.25 -0.11
N SER A 44 -9.72 -0.63 0.10
CA SER A 44 -9.81 0.74 0.59
C SER A 44 -9.25 0.88 2.00
N THR A 45 -9.52 -0.09 2.88
CA THR A 45 -8.96 -0.12 4.24
C THR A 45 -7.44 -0.27 4.22
N LEU A 46 -6.91 -1.18 3.40
CA LEU A 46 -5.47 -1.37 3.22
C LEU A 46 -4.79 -0.11 2.67
N MET A 47 -5.38 0.54 1.67
CA MET A 47 -4.85 1.79 1.10
C MET A 47 -4.79 2.90 2.16
N LYS A 48 -5.88 3.10 2.91
CA LYS A 48 -5.92 4.12 3.97
C LYS A 48 -4.88 3.87 5.06
N ALA A 49 -4.65 2.60 5.42
CA ALA A 49 -3.60 2.23 6.38
C ALA A 49 -2.21 2.53 5.81
N ALA A 50 -1.95 2.22 4.54
CA ALA A 50 -0.69 2.52 3.88
C ALA A 50 -0.42 4.03 3.80
N GLU A 51 -1.40 4.82 3.36
CA GLU A 51 -1.31 6.29 3.33
C GLU A 51 -1.05 6.87 4.72
N THR A 52 -1.78 6.41 5.74
CA THR A 52 -1.59 6.85 7.13
C THR A 52 -0.18 6.56 7.61
N LEU A 53 0.38 5.39 7.28
CA LEU A 53 1.74 5.03 7.66
C LEU A 53 2.79 5.88 6.93
N VAL A 54 2.63 6.10 5.62
CA VAL A 54 3.59 6.90 4.83
C VAL A 54 3.55 8.37 5.25
N PHE A 55 2.37 8.92 5.53
CA PHE A 55 2.18 10.33 5.91
C PHE A 55 2.70 10.69 7.29
N GLN A 56 3.17 9.71 8.08
CA GLN A 56 3.92 9.99 9.30
C GLN A 56 5.33 10.54 9.01
N ALA A 57 5.92 10.22 7.84
CA ALA A 57 7.30 10.57 7.51
C ALA A 57 7.48 11.25 6.14
N HIS A 58 6.52 11.12 5.23
CA HIS A 58 6.59 11.65 3.87
C HIS A 58 5.33 12.45 3.53
N SER A 59 5.45 13.45 2.65
CA SER A 59 4.30 14.28 2.24
C SER A 59 3.46 13.67 1.11
N CYS A 60 3.97 12.63 0.43
CA CYS A 60 3.29 11.96 -0.66
C CYS A 60 3.76 10.50 -0.79
N VAL A 61 2.95 9.68 -1.46
CA VAL A 61 3.25 8.30 -1.83
C VAL A 61 2.92 8.10 -3.31
N GLY A 62 3.78 7.39 -4.03
CA GLY A 62 3.57 7.02 -5.43
C GLY A 62 2.76 5.73 -5.55
N LEU A 63 1.97 5.60 -6.61
CA LEU A 63 1.35 4.34 -7.02
C LEU A 63 2.14 3.78 -8.19
N GLY A 64 2.61 2.53 -8.05
CA GLY A 64 3.43 1.81 -9.03
C GLY A 64 2.63 0.87 -9.92
#